data_AF-A0A1V2B3G4-F1
#
_entry.id   AF-A0A1V2B3G4-F1
#
_cell.length_a   1.000
_cell.length_b   1.000
_cell.length_c   1.000
_cell.angle_alpha   90.00
_cell.angle_beta   90.00
_cell.angle_gamma   90.00
#
_symmetry.space_group_name_H-M   'P 1'
#
loop_
_entity.id
_entity.type
_entity.pdbx_description
1 polymer ?
#
loop_
_entity_poly.entity_id
_entity_poly.type
_entity_poly.pdbx_seq_one_letter_code
_entity_poly.pdbx_strand_id
1 'polypeptide(L)'
;MKRLIIFSGTLLLAAAVFAFNIVSPLWKITEKYNVAFSSNEVGGIFKSFKGTINFDEANLAVSNFDVTVDVASIQTGNALQNKHAKSDEWFDAAKFPVIHYVSKKIVKAGAGYQVTGDLEIHGVKKEFTIPFNFVRKGNAATFNGTFNVNRNDFHIGKPGGDVADVIKVELAVPVTK
;
A
#
# COMPACT_ATOMS: atom_id res chain seq x y z
N MET A 1 -26.43 -5.05 62.60
CA MET A 1 -26.85 -5.78 61.39
C MET A 1 -26.24 -5.09 60.18
N LYS A 2 -25.93 -5.87 59.13
CA LYS A 2 -25.29 -5.51 57.83
C LYS A 2 -23.77 -5.75 57.78
N ARG A 3 -23.40 -6.96 57.35
CA ARG A 3 -22.07 -7.31 56.84
C ARG A 3 -22.05 -7.00 55.34
N LEU A 4 -21.07 -6.23 54.88
CA LEU A 4 -20.88 -5.91 53.47
C LEU A 4 -19.75 -6.79 52.93
N ILE A 5 -20.09 -7.72 52.03
CA ILE A 5 -19.13 -8.57 51.32
C ILE A 5 -18.81 -7.86 50.00
N ILE A 6 -17.58 -7.41 49.83
CA ILE A 6 -17.08 -6.83 48.57
C ILE A 6 -16.49 -7.97 47.73
N PHE A 7 -17.16 -8.30 46.62
CA PHE A 7 -16.61 -9.18 45.60
C PHE A 7 -15.56 -8.41 44.78
N SER A 8 -14.30 -8.80 44.90
CA SER A 8 -13.23 -8.34 44.01
C SER A 8 -13.25 -9.18 42.73
N GLY A 9 -13.86 -8.66 41.66
CA GLY A 9 -13.79 -9.26 40.33
C GLY A 9 -12.48 -8.88 39.66
N THR A 10 -11.54 -9.82 39.56
CA THR A 10 -10.32 -9.63 38.78
C THR A 10 -10.65 -9.75 37.29
N LEU A 11 -10.58 -8.63 36.57
CA LEU A 11 -10.70 -8.57 35.12
C LEU A 11 -9.37 -9.07 34.51
N LEU A 12 -9.35 -10.29 33.96
CA LEU A 12 -8.23 -10.76 33.15
C LEU A 12 -8.29 -10.05 31.77
N LEU A 13 -7.44 -9.04 31.59
CA LEU A 13 -7.19 -8.46 30.27
C LEU A 13 -6.26 -9.40 29.51
N ALA A 14 -6.80 -10.19 28.57
CA ALA A 14 -5.99 -10.99 27.66
C ALA A 14 -5.31 -10.04 26.65
N ALA A 15 -4.09 -9.60 26.95
CA ALA A 15 -3.23 -8.96 25.97
C ALA A 15 -2.73 -10.03 25.00
N ALA A 16 -3.30 -10.09 23.80
CA ALA A 16 -2.76 -10.88 22.71
C ALA A 16 -1.41 -10.29 22.29
N VAL A 17 -0.32 -10.84 22.82
CA VAL A 17 1.03 -10.52 22.36
C VAL A 17 1.20 -11.21 21.02
N PHE A 18 0.97 -10.49 19.93
CA PHE A 18 1.41 -10.93 18.62
C PHE A 18 2.94 -10.94 18.63
N ALA A 19 3.53 -12.14 18.65
CA ALA A 19 4.96 -12.29 18.45
C ALA A 19 5.31 -11.82 17.03
N PHE A 20 5.86 -10.60 16.93
CA PHE A 20 6.50 -10.13 15.70
C PHE A 20 7.78 -10.95 15.51
N ASN A 21 7.71 -11.99 14.67
CA ASN A 21 8.93 -12.61 14.14
C ASN A 21 9.59 -11.56 13.24
N ILE A 22 10.70 -10.97 13.69
CA ILE A 22 11.49 -10.06 12.86
C ILE A 22 12.23 -10.92 11.83
N VAL A 23 11.54 -11.26 10.74
CA VAL A 23 12.16 -11.79 9.53
C VAL A 23 12.73 -10.58 8.79
N SER A 24 14.05 -10.48 8.72
CA SER A 24 14.71 -9.46 7.90
C SER A 24 14.20 -9.54 6.46
N PRO A 25 13.92 -8.40 5.80
CA PRO A 25 13.44 -8.41 4.43
C PRO A 25 14.42 -9.15 3.52
N LEU A 26 13.91 -10.06 2.69
CA LEU A 26 14.72 -10.72 1.65
C LEU A 26 15.23 -9.73 0.60
N TRP A 27 14.52 -8.61 0.43
CA TRP A 27 14.83 -7.57 -0.56
C TRP A 27 14.69 -6.18 0.07
N LYS A 28 15.76 -5.39 -0.03
CA LYS A 28 15.79 -3.99 0.35
C LYS A 28 15.39 -3.11 -0.83
N ILE A 29 14.38 -2.27 -0.66
CA ILE A 29 13.99 -1.23 -1.64
C ILE A 29 15.15 -0.25 -1.81
N THR A 30 15.54 0.02 -3.05
CA THR A 30 16.54 1.02 -3.39
C THR A 30 15.88 2.32 -3.86
N GLU A 31 16.69 3.37 -4.01
CA GLU A 31 16.24 4.62 -4.64
C GLU A 31 15.79 4.41 -6.10
N LYS A 32 15.20 5.46 -6.69
CA LYS A 32 14.70 5.48 -8.08
C LYS A 32 13.52 4.55 -8.34
N TYR A 33 12.75 4.21 -7.31
CA TYR A 33 11.42 3.65 -7.52
C TYR A 33 10.53 4.67 -8.26
N ASN A 34 9.56 4.14 -8.98
CA ASN A 34 8.53 4.90 -9.64
C ASN A 34 7.16 4.39 -9.18
N VAL A 35 6.34 5.30 -8.68
CA VAL A 35 4.94 5.07 -8.33
C VAL A 35 4.14 6.10 -9.10
N ALA A 36 3.92 5.82 -10.38
CA ALA A 36 3.26 6.74 -11.30
C ALA A 36 1.76 6.47 -11.34
N PHE A 37 0.98 7.53 -11.52
CA PHE A 37 -0.44 7.46 -11.80
C PHE A 37 -0.78 8.32 -13.01
N SER A 38 -1.77 7.90 -13.80
CA SER A 38 -2.22 8.64 -14.96
C SER A 38 -3.67 8.33 -15.35
N SER A 39 -4.25 9.33 -15.99
CA SER A 39 -5.53 9.33 -16.71
C SER A 39 -5.37 10.27 -17.91
N ASN A 40 -6.43 10.54 -18.66
CA ASN A 40 -6.36 11.51 -19.75
C ASN A 40 -6.19 12.95 -19.24
N GLU A 41 -6.65 13.24 -18.01
CA GLU A 41 -6.75 14.60 -17.48
C GLU A 41 -5.64 14.92 -16.48
N VAL A 42 -5.23 13.92 -15.68
CA VAL A 42 -4.20 14.10 -14.65
C VAL A 42 -3.16 12.98 -14.70
N GLY A 43 -1.94 13.34 -14.31
CA GLY A 43 -0.85 12.39 -14.13
C GLY A 43 0.20 12.92 -13.18
N GLY A 44 0.97 12.00 -12.61
CA GLY A 44 2.01 12.34 -11.65
C GLY A 44 2.68 11.12 -11.06
N ILE A 45 3.45 11.36 -10.01
CA ILE A 45 4.15 10.34 -9.24
C ILE A 45 3.96 10.57 -7.74
N PHE A 46 4.13 9.52 -6.95
CA PHE A 46 4.46 9.64 -5.54
C PHE A 46 5.96 9.48 -5.35
N LYS A 47 6.58 10.44 -4.64
CA LYS A 47 8.02 10.48 -4.42
C LYS A 47 8.51 9.67 -3.22
N SER A 48 7.60 9.14 -2.41
CA SER A 48 7.91 8.37 -1.21
C SER A 48 7.28 6.99 -1.30
N PHE A 49 8.12 5.96 -1.31
CA PHE A 49 7.75 4.55 -1.26
C PHE A 49 8.69 3.84 -0.30
N LYS A 50 8.14 3.11 0.66
CA LYS A 50 8.90 2.39 1.69
C LYS A 50 8.15 1.13 2.11
N GLY A 51 8.83 0.25 2.82
CA GLY A 51 8.22 -0.94 3.40
C GLY A 51 9.13 -2.15 3.36
N THR A 52 8.52 -3.31 3.52
CA THR A 52 9.15 -4.61 3.57
C THR A 52 8.67 -5.43 2.38
N ILE A 53 9.64 -5.99 1.63
CA ILE A 53 9.38 -6.91 0.52
C ILE A 53 10.12 -8.22 0.82
N ASN A 54 9.36 -9.25 1.17
CA ASN A 54 9.82 -10.62 1.24
C ASN A 54 9.31 -11.37 0.01
N PHE A 55 10.22 -11.74 -0.89
CA PHE A 55 9.87 -12.46 -2.11
C PHE A 55 10.84 -13.60 -2.36
N ASP A 56 10.32 -14.81 -2.33
CA ASP A 56 11.01 -16.05 -2.65
C ASP A 56 10.29 -16.77 -3.80
N GLU A 57 10.87 -16.74 -4.98
CA GLU A 57 10.33 -17.39 -6.17
C GLU A 57 10.19 -18.91 -6.02
N ALA A 58 11.01 -19.53 -5.17
CA ALA A 58 10.94 -20.96 -4.89
C ALA A 58 9.88 -21.29 -3.83
N ASN A 59 9.48 -20.33 -3.00
CA ASN A 59 8.48 -20.51 -1.96
C ASN A 59 7.61 -19.26 -1.79
N LEU A 60 6.61 -19.12 -2.67
CA LEU A 60 5.69 -17.98 -2.63
C LEU A 60 4.85 -17.92 -1.34
N ALA A 61 4.67 -19.05 -0.64
CA ALA A 61 3.87 -19.11 0.59
C ALA A 61 4.51 -18.35 1.77
N VAL A 62 5.82 -18.16 1.77
CA VAL A 62 6.53 -17.34 2.79
C VAL A 62 6.73 -15.89 2.34
N SER A 63 6.36 -15.57 1.10
CA SER A 63 6.49 -14.22 0.54
C SER A 63 5.39 -13.31 1.08
N ASN A 64 5.77 -12.07 1.42
CA ASN A 64 4.86 -11.05 1.93
C ASN A 64 5.36 -9.65 1.58
N PHE A 65 4.44 -8.75 1.26
CA PHE A 65 4.67 -7.33 1.03
C PHE A 65 3.88 -6.52 2.05
N ASP A 66 4.56 -5.58 2.69
CA ASP A 66 3.97 -4.53 3.53
C ASP A 66 4.60 -3.22 3.08
N VAL A 67 3.88 -2.45 2.26
CA VAL A 67 4.43 -1.27 1.59
C VAL A 67 3.55 -0.05 1.76
N THR A 68 4.18 1.11 1.90
CA THR A 68 3.55 2.39 2.19
C THR A 68 4.01 3.46 1.22
N VAL A 69 3.06 4.26 0.75
CA VAL A 69 3.28 5.51 0.03
C VAL A 69 2.83 6.67 0.90
N ASP A 70 3.65 7.72 0.99
CA ASP A 70 3.27 8.96 1.67
C ASP A 70 2.45 9.83 0.70
N VAL A 71 1.22 10.17 1.09
CA VAL A 71 0.33 11.02 0.29
C VAL A 71 0.92 12.42 0.08
N ALA A 72 1.64 12.95 1.06
CA ALA A 72 2.26 14.27 0.97
C ALA A 72 3.32 14.35 -0.15
N SER A 73 3.84 13.19 -0.58
CA SER A 73 4.86 13.06 -1.61
C SER A 73 4.33 13.12 -3.05
N ILE A 74 3.02 13.32 -3.23
CA ILE A 74 2.40 13.45 -4.54
C ILE A 74 2.98 14.63 -5.33
N GLN A 75 3.29 14.38 -6.60
CA GLN A 75 3.82 15.36 -7.53
C GLN A 75 3.24 15.16 -8.94
N THR A 76 2.43 16.12 -9.39
CA THR A 76 1.85 16.19 -10.75
C THR A 76 2.66 17.07 -11.70
N GLY A 77 3.71 17.74 -11.20
CA GLY A 77 4.41 18.79 -11.93
C GLY A 77 3.74 20.17 -11.84
N ASN A 78 2.55 20.27 -11.23
CA ASN A 78 1.86 21.54 -10.98
C ASN A 78 1.63 21.74 -9.47
N ALA A 79 2.16 22.82 -8.90
CA ALA A 79 2.10 23.07 -7.47
C ALA A 79 0.66 23.24 -6.93
N LEU A 80 -0.23 23.85 -7.72
CA LEU A 80 -1.64 24.02 -7.35
C LEU A 80 -2.36 22.68 -7.34
N GLN A 81 -2.17 21.86 -8.36
CA GLN A 81 -2.72 20.50 -8.40
C GLN A 81 -2.19 19.63 -7.26
N ASN A 82 -0.90 19.72 -6.92
CA ASN A 82 -0.35 19.04 -5.74
C ASN A 82 -1.08 19.47 -4.46
N LYS A 83 -1.35 20.76 -4.30
CA LYS A 83 -2.08 21.28 -3.14
C LYS A 83 -3.52 20.75 -3.11
N HIS A 84 -4.23 20.80 -4.23
CA HIS A 84 -5.59 20.26 -4.34
C HIS A 84 -5.65 18.76 -4.08
N ALA A 85 -4.73 17.97 -4.63
CA ALA A 85 -4.75 16.53 -4.41
C ALA A 85 -4.58 16.17 -2.92
N LYS A 86 -3.89 17.02 -2.13
CA LYS A 86 -3.68 16.79 -0.69
C LYS A 86 -4.82 17.32 0.18
N SER A 87 -5.80 18.05 -0.36
CA SER A 87 -6.90 18.62 0.42
C SER A 87 -7.92 17.56 0.85
N ASP A 88 -8.79 17.96 1.76
CA ASP A 88 -9.93 17.18 2.25
C ASP A 88 -10.91 16.72 1.16
N GLU A 89 -11.03 17.48 0.07
CA GLU A 89 -11.82 17.07 -1.10
C GLU A 89 -11.20 15.90 -1.89
N TRP A 90 -9.94 15.54 -1.66
CA TRP A 90 -9.18 14.53 -2.41
C TRP A 90 -8.61 13.44 -1.51
N PHE A 91 -7.30 13.44 -1.27
CA PHE A 91 -6.66 12.41 -0.45
C PHE A 91 -6.74 12.71 1.06
N ASP A 92 -7.15 13.92 1.46
CA ASP A 92 -7.16 14.41 2.85
C ASP A 92 -5.88 14.01 3.59
N ALA A 93 -4.74 14.47 3.06
CA ALA A 93 -3.42 14.01 3.49
C ALA A 93 -3.12 14.31 4.97
N ALA A 94 -3.84 15.27 5.56
CA ALA A 94 -3.73 15.59 6.97
C ALA A 94 -4.34 14.49 7.86
N LYS A 95 -5.45 13.89 7.44
CA LYS A 95 -6.15 12.82 8.17
C LYS A 95 -5.70 11.43 7.76
N PHE A 96 -5.38 11.24 6.47
CA PHE A 96 -4.95 9.97 5.89
C PHE A 96 -3.60 10.16 5.20
N PRO A 97 -2.49 10.21 5.97
CA PRO A 97 -1.18 10.57 5.43
C PRO A 97 -0.56 9.48 4.55
N VAL A 98 -1.11 8.26 4.57
CA VAL A 98 -0.51 7.10 3.93
C VAL A 98 -1.49 6.33 3.07
N ILE A 99 -0.97 5.78 1.98
CA ILE A 99 -1.56 4.66 1.23
C ILE A 99 -0.78 3.42 1.63
N HIS A 100 -1.48 2.36 2.03
CA HIS A 100 -0.86 1.15 2.59
C HIS A 100 -1.34 -0.09 1.86
N TYR A 101 -0.43 -1.03 1.60
CA TYR A 101 -0.75 -2.31 1.01
C TYR A 101 -0.11 -3.45 1.80
N VAL A 102 -0.93 -4.38 2.28
CA VAL A 102 -0.50 -5.58 2.99
C VAL A 102 -0.94 -6.83 2.23
N SER A 103 0.02 -7.59 1.72
CA SER A 103 -0.27 -8.83 0.99
C SER A 103 -0.84 -9.90 1.91
N LYS A 104 -1.80 -10.66 1.37
CA LYS A 104 -2.31 -11.90 1.96
C LYS A 104 -1.82 -13.14 1.23
N LYS A 105 -1.66 -13.04 -0.10
CA LYS A 105 -1.33 -14.17 -0.96
C LYS A 105 -0.57 -13.72 -2.19
N ILE A 106 0.50 -14.44 -2.52
CA ILE A 106 1.24 -14.27 -3.77
C ILE A 106 1.17 -15.58 -4.55
N VAL A 107 0.82 -15.50 -5.83
CA VAL A 107 0.71 -16.65 -6.73
C VAL A 107 1.43 -16.40 -8.04
N LYS A 108 1.85 -17.48 -8.69
CA LYS A 108 2.31 -17.43 -10.08
C LYS A 108 1.11 -17.19 -11.01
N ALA A 109 1.26 -16.31 -11.99
CA ALA A 109 0.21 -15.99 -12.95
C ALA A 109 0.83 -15.77 -14.34
N GLY A 110 0.72 -16.78 -15.22
CA GLY A 110 1.38 -16.77 -16.53
C GLY A 110 2.90 -16.58 -16.39
N ALA A 111 3.46 -15.63 -17.14
CA ALA A 111 4.88 -15.30 -17.06
C ALA A 111 5.25 -14.51 -15.78
N GLY A 112 4.28 -13.85 -15.14
CA GLY A 112 4.47 -13.01 -13.97
C GLY A 112 3.90 -13.63 -12.69
N TYR A 113 3.44 -12.75 -11.82
CA TYR A 113 2.87 -13.06 -10.52
C TYR A 113 1.65 -12.16 -10.25
N GLN A 114 0.84 -12.56 -9.30
CA GLN A 114 -0.21 -11.72 -8.72
C GLN A 114 -0.04 -11.71 -7.20
N VAL A 115 -0.14 -10.52 -6.61
CA VAL A 115 -0.26 -10.36 -5.17
C VAL A 115 -1.67 -9.87 -4.85
N THR A 116 -2.37 -10.58 -3.97
CA THR A 116 -3.66 -10.18 -3.42
C THR A 116 -3.45 -9.80 -1.96
N GLY A 117 -4.09 -8.71 -1.53
CA GLY A 117 -3.86 -8.10 -0.23
C GLY A 117 -4.85 -7.00 0.07
N ASP A 118 -4.71 -6.37 1.22
CA ASP A 118 -5.52 -5.23 1.63
C ASP A 118 -4.85 -3.94 1.17
N LEU A 119 -5.53 -3.22 0.28
CA LEU A 119 -5.19 -1.86 -0.13
C LEU A 119 -6.01 -0.88 0.70
N GLU A 120 -5.31 0.00 1.43
CA GLU A 120 -5.89 1.07 2.21
C GLU A 120 -5.54 2.42 1.59
N ILE A 121 -6.56 3.18 1.21
CA ILE A 121 -6.42 4.55 0.69
C ILE A 121 -7.53 5.39 1.33
N HIS A 122 -7.18 6.57 1.83
CA HIS A 122 -8.17 7.53 2.38
C HIS A 122 -9.06 6.90 3.48
N GLY A 123 -8.46 6.02 4.31
CA GLY A 123 -9.13 5.30 5.40
C GLY A 123 -10.05 4.15 4.97
N VAL A 124 -10.18 3.90 3.66
CA VAL A 124 -10.99 2.79 3.13
C VAL A 124 -10.07 1.62 2.78
N LYS A 125 -10.36 0.45 3.35
CA LYS A 125 -9.62 -0.80 3.13
C LYS A 125 -10.39 -1.73 2.20
N LYS A 126 -9.77 -2.17 1.11
CA LYS A 126 -10.35 -3.11 0.16
C LYS A 126 -9.35 -4.20 -0.21
N GLU A 127 -9.86 -5.41 -0.41
CA GLU A 127 -9.05 -6.48 -1.01
C GLU A 127 -8.78 -6.14 -2.48
N PHE A 128 -7.50 -6.16 -2.86
CA PHE A 128 -7.05 -5.72 -4.17
C PHE A 128 -5.90 -6.60 -4.67
N THR A 129 -5.97 -6.98 -5.95
CA THR A 129 -4.98 -7.83 -6.62
C THR A 129 -4.13 -7.01 -7.58
N ILE A 130 -2.82 -7.02 -7.37
CA ILE A 130 -1.83 -6.33 -8.20
C ILE A 130 -1.07 -7.39 -9.02
N PRO A 131 -1.18 -7.39 -10.36
CA PRO A 131 -0.29 -8.16 -11.20
C PRO A 131 1.10 -7.51 -11.23
N PHE A 132 2.15 -8.33 -11.19
CA PHE A 132 3.51 -7.83 -11.30
C PHE A 132 4.46 -8.81 -11.99
N ASN A 133 5.52 -8.26 -12.56
CA ASN A 133 6.67 -8.99 -13.07
C ASN A 133 7.87 -8.74 -12.14
N PHE A 134 8.64 -9.79 -11.90
CA PHE A 134 9.88 -9.72 -11.14
C PHE A 134 11.05 -9.95 -12.09
N VAL A 135 11.85 -8.90 -12.33
CA VAL A 135 12.98 -8.94 -13.27
C VAL A 135 14.28 -8.93 -12.47
N ARG A 136 14.95 -10.07 -12.38
CA ARG A 136 16.18 -10.23 -11.61
C ARG A 136 17.43 -10.10 -12.46
N LYS A 137 18.44 -9.40 -11.92
CA LYS A 137 19.79 -9.28 -12.48
C LYS A 137 20.82 -9.44 -11.36
N GLY A 138 21.25 -10.67 -11.11
CA GLY A 138 22.18 -11.01 -10.03
C GLY A 138 21.56 -10.77 -8.64
N ASN A 139 22.17 -9.85 -7.87
CA ASN A 139 21.70 -9.44 -6.53
C ASN A 139 20.73 -8.26 -6.55
N ALA A 140 20.43 -7.70 -7.72
CA ALA A 140 19.41 -6.68 -7.90
C ALA A 140 18.20 -7.27 -8.63
N ALA A 141 17.03 -6.69 -8.40
CA ALA A 141 15.82 -6.99 -9.15
C ALA A 141 14.89 -5.76 -9.22
N THR A 142 13.90 -5.81 -10.10
CA THR A 142 12.84 -4.80 -10.16
C THR A 142 11.48 -5.48 -10.18
N PHE A 143 10.61 -5.07 -9.27
CA PHE A 143 9.17 -5.37 -9.34
C PHE A 143 8.50 -4.35 -10.24
N ASN A 144 7.84 -4.80 -11.30
CA ASN A 144 7.09 -3.94 -12.21
C ASN A 144 5.61 -4.31 -12.16
N GLY A 145 4.74 -3.34 -11.89
CA GLY A 145 3.29 -3.56 -11.80
C GLY A 145 2.52 -2.54 -12.62
N THR A 146 1.40 -2.96 -13.20
CA THR A 146 0.48 -2.05 -13.88
C THR A 146 -0.94 -2.49 -13.58
N PHE A 147 -1.75 -1.58 -13.04
CA PHE A 147 -3.13 -1.86 -12.69
C PHE A 147 -3.95 -0.58 -12.70
N ASN A 148 -5.27 -0.74 -12.62
CA ASN A 148 -6.21 0.36 -12.58
C ASN A 148 -6.87 0.40 -11.20
N VAL A 149 -7.00 1.61 -10.64
CA VAL A 149 -7.72 1.87 -9.39
C VAL A 149 -8.90 2.76 -9.70
N ASN A 150 -10.10 2.38 -9.24
CA ASN A 150 -11.24 3.30 -9.27
C ASN A 150 -11.17 4.20 -8.03
N ARG A 151 -10.97 5.51 -8.21
CA ARG A 151 -10.81 6.46 -7.09
C ARG A 151 -12.07 6.60 -6.24
N ASN A 152 -13.25 6.33 -6.82
CA ASN A 152 -14.53 6.43 -6.12
C ASN A 152 -14.67 5.32 -5.07
N ASP A 153 -14.00 4.17 -5.26
CA ASP A 153 -13.95 3.09 -4.28
C ASP A 153 -13.34 3.52 -2.94
N PHE A 154 -12.56 4.60 -2.95
CA PHE A 154 -11.84 5.13 -1.79
C PHE A 154 -12.29 6.56 -1.43
N HIS A 155 -13.40 7.03 -2.01
CA HIS A 155 -13.95 8.38 -1.77
C HIS A 155 -12.96 9.52 -2.07
N ILE A 156 -12.11 9.36 -3.07
CA ILE A 156 -11.13 10.38 -3.45
C ILE A 156 -11.72 11.25 -4.56
N GLY A 157 -11.96 12.52 -4.28
CA GLY A 157 -12.63 13.43 -5.21
C GLY A 157 -14.12 13.14 -5.38
N LYS A 158 -14.81 13.97 -6.15
CA LYS A 158 -16.24 13.79 -6.45
C LYS A 158 -16.41 12.82 -7.64
N PRO A 159 -17.29 11.80 -7.56
CA PRO A 159 -17.60 10.95 -8.72
C PRO A 159 -18.12 11.77 -9.91
N GLY A 160 -17.72 11.41 -11.13
CA GLY A 160 -18.19 12.07 -12.35
C GLY A 160 -17.73 13.53 -12.54
N GLY A 161 -16.67 13.95 -11.84
CA GLY A 161 -16.02 15.25 -12.04
C GLY A 161 -15.03 15.26 -13.21
N ASP A 162 -14.20 16.31 -13.26
CA ASP A 162 -13.23 16.55 -14.35
C ASP A 162 -12.05 15.56 -14.40
N VAL A 163 -11.96 14.65 -13.44
CA VAL A 163 -10.91 13.62 -13.40
C VAL A 163 -11.58 12.26 -13.52
N ALA A 164 -11.06 11.44 -14.44
CA ALA A 164 -11.52 10.09 -14.65
C ALA A 164 -11.65 9.30 -13.35
N ASP A 165 -12.68 8.45 -13.28
CA ASP A 165 -12.89 7.58 -12.12
C ASP A 165 -11.79 6.51 -12.02
N VAL A 166 -11.38 5.98 -13.17
CA VAL A 166 -10.34 4.95 -13.28
C VAL A 166 -8.99 5.59 -13.52
N ILE A 167 -8.07 5.38 -12.58
CA ILE A 167 -6.69 5.87 -12.62
C ILE A 167 -5.77 4.68 -12.87
N LYS A 168 -4.95 4.76 -13.93
CA LYS A 168 -3.89 3.80 -14.18
C LYS A 168 -2.75 4.05 -13.21
N VAL A 169 -2.21 2.99 -12.62
CA VAL A 169 -1.03 3.02 -11.74
C VAL A 169 0.06 2.16 -12.35
N GLU A 170 1.28 2.69 -12.37
CA GLU A 170 2.47 2.03 -12.87
C GLU A 170 3.57 2.06 -11.80
N LEU A 171 3.99 0.86 -11.40
CA LEU A 171 5.02 0.64 -10.39
C LEU A 171 6.29 0.14 -11.06
N ALA A 172 7.43 0.70 -10.67
CA ALA A 172 8.74 0.10 -10.85
C ALA A 172 9.52 0.26 -9.54
N VAL A 173 9.71 -0.85 -8.82
CA VAL A 173 10.34 -0.87 -7.50
C VAL A 173 11.64 -1.66 -7.57
N PRO A 174 12.79 -0.99 -7.74
CA PRO A 174 14.09 -1.65 -7.69
C PRO A 174 14.42 -2.07 -6.27
N VAL A 175 15.02 -3.25 -6.15
CA VAL A 175 15.43 -3.87 -4.90
C VAL A 175 16.79 -4.53 -5.02
N THR A 176 17.47 -4.69 -3.89
CA THR A 176 18.71 -5.48 -3.77
C THR A 176 18.61 -6.44 -2.60
N LYS A 177 19.28 -7.59 -2.69
CA LYS A 177 19.51 -8.45 -1.52
C LYS A 177 20.48 -7.82 -0.54
#